data_AF-A0AA38F559-F1
#
_entry.id   AF-A0AA38F559-F1
#
_cell.length_a   1.000
_cell.length_b   1.000
_cell.length_c   1.000
_cell.angle_alpha   90.00
_cell.angle_beta   90.00
_cell.angle_gamma   90.00
#
_symmetry.space_group_name_H-M   'P 1'
#
loop_
_entity.id
_entity.type
_entity.pdbx_description
1 polymer ?
#
loop_
_entity_poly.entity_id
_entity_poly.type
_entity_poly.pdbx_seq_one_letter_code
_entity_poly.pdbx_strand_id
1 'polypeptide(L)'
;EVATMAKKASETVVLAIDEEGLDSLISELLKSLGDNQASVRRGSAYLTGFFFKNSKLDIIDEAPNLVTTLIVMLTDPNSSTVQASWEALGCVIGSLPKEILPTYVKTVRDAVSTARDKERRKRK
;
A
#
# COMPACT_ATOMS: atom_id res chain seq x y z
N GLU A 1 22.04 -12.53 3.21
CA GLU A 1 22.37 -11.76 4.43
C GLU A 1 22.00 -10.29 4.31
N VAL A 2 22.58 -9.54 3.35
CA VAL A 2 22.29 -8.09 3.15
C VAL A 2 20.80 -7.79 2.96
N ALA A 3 20.08 -8.54 2.11
CA ALA A 3 18.66 -8.31 1.88
C ALA A 3 17.79 -8.49 3.15
N THR A 4 18.14 -9.45 4.01
CA THR A 4 17.45 -9.69 5.28
C THR A 4 17.70 -8.57 6.27
N MET A 5 18.94 -8.07 6.34
CA MET A 5 19.28 -6.93 7.17
C MET A 5 18.62 -5.64 6.69
N ALA A 6 18.61 -5.39 5.38
CA ALA A 6 17.94 -4.25 4.77
C ALA A 6 16.44 -4.28 5.07
N LYS A 7 15.78 -5.43 4.91
CA LYS A 7 14.38 -5.62 5.29
C LYS A 7 14.13 -5.26 6.76
N LYS A 8 14.91 -5.82 7.69
CA LYS A 8 14.75 -5.56 9.14
C LYS A 8 15.00 -4.08 9.48
N ALA A 9 15.97 -3.45 8.82
CA ALA A 9 16.24 -2.03 9.00
C ALA A 9 15.05 -1.18 8.52
N SER A 10 14.51 -1.45 7.34
CA SER A 10 13.33 -0.76 6.83
C SER A 10 12.10 -0.93 7.73
N GLU A 11 11.85 -2.15 8.22
CA GLU A 11 10.79 -2.43 9.21
C GLU A 11 10.96 -1.61 10.49
N THR A 12 12.19 -1.51 10.98
CA THR A 12 12.51 -0.72 12.17
C THR A 12 12.25 0.77 11.94
N VAL A 13 12.65 1.29 10.77
CA VAL A 13 12.45 2.70 10.40
C VAL A 13 10.97 3.05 10.32
N VAL A 14 10.15 2.25 9.62
CA VAL A 14 8.72 2.58 9.48
C VAL A 14 7.95 2.52 10.80
N LEU A 15 8.41 1.73 11.78
CA LEU A 15 7.81 1.67 13.11
C LEU A 15 8.39 2.66 14.12
N ALA A 16 9.50 3.32 13.80
CA ALA A 16 10.07 4.38 14.62
C ALA A 16 9.40 5.75 14.40
N ILE A 17 8.55 5.84 13.38
CA ILE A 17 7.79 7.05 13.04
C ILE A 17 6.71 7.31 14.10
N ASP A 18 6.59 8.58 14.49
CA ASP A 18 5.53 9.12 15.34
C ASP A 18 4.44 9.82 14.51
N GLU A 19 3.49 10.45 15.18
CA GLU A 19 2.36 11.15 14.53
C GLU A 19 2.83 12.25 13.58
N GLU A 20 3.89 13.00 13.92
CA GLU A 20 4.42 14.09 13.10
C GLU A 20 5.07 13.57 11.80
N GLY A 21 5.67 12.38 11.84
CA GLY A 21 6.29 11.75 10.68
C GLY A 21 5.35 10.94 9.79
N LEU A 22 4.10 10.70 10.21
CA LEU A 22 3.16 9.80 9.54
C LEU A 22 2.90 10.22 8.09
N ASP A 23 2.54 11.48 7.87
CA ASP A 23 2.25 12.02 6.53
C ASP A 23 3.44 11.86 5.58
N SER A 24 4.64 12.10 6.08
CA SER A 24 5.88 11.98 5.31
C SER A 24 6.14 10.52 4.92
N LEU A 25 5.93 9.59 5.86
CA LEU A 25 6.05 8.15 5.62
C LEU A 25 5.03 7.69 4.55
N ILE A 26 3.76 8.05 4.70
CA ILE A 26 2.70 7.64 3.77
C ILE A 26 2.97 8.21 2.38
N SER A 27 3.39 9.47 2.28
CA SER A 27 3.74 10.11 1.01
C SER A 27 4.88 9.36 0.29
N GLU A 28 5.96 9.00 0.99
CA GLU A 28 7.08 8.28 0.38
C GLU A 28 6.69 6.83 0.01
N LEU A 29 5.84 6.17 0.80
CA LEU A 29 5.27 4.86 0.44
C LEU A 29 4.41 4.94 -0.82
N LEU A 30 3.48 5.90 -0.90
CA LEU A 30 2.62 6.09 -2.09
C LEU A 30 3.44 6.37 -3.35
N LYS A 31 4.46 7.23 -3.25
CA LYS A 31 5.40 7.50 -4.33
C LYS A 31 6.15 6.23 -4.75
N SER A 32 6.66 5.47 -3.78
CA SER A 32 7.43 4.24 -4.03
C SER A 32 6.58 3.10 -4.60
N LEU A 33 5.28 3.04 -4.29
CA LEU A 33 4.32 2.14 -4.95
C LEU A 33 4.20 2.43 -6.45
N GLY A 34 4.44 3.67 -6.88
CA GLY A 34 4.42 4.09 -8.28
C GLY A 34 5.77 4.02 -8.99
N ASP A 35 6.83 3.50 -8.36
CA ASP A 35 8.19 3.54 -8.91
C ASP A 35 8.36 2.70 -10.20
N ASN A 36 9.31 3.08 -11.06
CA ASN A 36 9.59 2.34 -12.29
C ASN A 36 10.17 0.94 -12.02
N GLN A 37 10.90 0.76 -10.91
CA GLN A 37 11.52 -0.50 -10.54
C GLN A 37 10.55 -1.41 -9.78
N ALA A 38 10.36 -2.64 -10.28
CA ALA A 38 9.46 -3.61 -9.66
C ALA A 38 9.88 -3.99 -8.23
N SER A 39 11.18 -3.99 -7.94
CA SER A 39 11.71 -4.23 -6.58
C SER A 39 11.29 -3.15 -5.59
N VAL A 40 11.32 -1.88 -5.99
CA VAL A 40 10.90 -0.74 -5.16
C VAL A 40 9.40 -0.80 -4.90
N ARG A 41 8.59 -0.99 -5.96
CA ARG A 41 7.13 -1.14 -5.80
C ARG A 41 6.75 -2.28 -4.85
N ARG A 42 7.41 -3.44 -5.00
CA ARG A 42 7.19 -4.61 -4.15
C ARG A 42 7.61 -4.36 -2.70
N GLY A 43 8.78 -3.75 -2.50
CA GLY A 43 9.28 -3.41 -1.17
C GLY A 43 8.38 -2.40 -0.47
N SER A 44 7.90 -1.40 -1.21
CA SER A 44 6.95 -0.42 -0.71
C SER A 44 5.62 -1.04 -0.32
N ALA A 45 5.03 -1.90 -1.18
CA ALA A 45 3.81 -2.64 -0.84
C ALA A 45 3.99 -3.47 0.43
N TYR A 46 5.12 -4.19 0.54
CA TYR A 46 5.46 -4.93 1.76
C TYR A 46 5.49 -4.03 3.00
N LEU A 47 6.21 -2.90 2.94
CA LEU A 47 6.34 -1.98 4.06
C LEU A 47 5.01 -1.30 4.44
N THR A 48 4.17 -0.96 3.46
CA THR A 48 2.80 -0.48 3.71
C THR A 48 2.00 -1.50 4.51
N GLY A 49 1.98 -2.77 4.07
CA GLY A 49 1.28 -3.83 4.79
C GLY A 49 1.85 -4.05 6.19
N PHE A 50 3.17 -4.07 6.31
CA PHE A 50 3.86 -4.22 7.59
C PHE A 50 3.54 -3.07 8.55
N PHE A 51 3.56 -1.83 8.08
CA PHE A 51 3.25 -0.65 8.89
C PHE A 51 1.81 -0.70 9.39
N PHE A 52 0.81 -0.89 8.52
CA PHE A 52 -0.60 -0.94 8.91
C PHE A 52 -0.94 -2.11 9.85
N LYS A 53 -0.18 -3.22 9.76
CA LYS A 53 -0.37 -4.37 10.65
C LYS A 53 0.19 -4.15 12.06
N ASN A 54 1.23 -3.33 12.21
CA ASN A 54 2.00 -3.25 13.47
C ASN A 54 1.99 -1.85 14.11
N SER A 55 1.59 -0.82 13.37
CA SER A 55 1.50 0.56 13.88
C SER A 55 0.37 0.69 14.91
N LYS A 56 0.56 1.63 15.83
CA LYS A 56 -0.44 2.06 16.82
C LYS A 56 -0.94 3.48 16.56
N LEU A 57 -0.45 4.11 15.50
CA LEU A 57 -0.88 5.45 15.09
C LEU A 57 -2.31 5.40 14.55
N ASP A 58 -3.02 6.51 14.64
CA ASP A 58 -4.25 6.68 13.88
C ASP A 58 -3.89 6.79 12.40
N ILE A 59 -4.41 5.87 11.59
CA ILE A 59 -4.08 5.72 10.17
C ILE A 59 -5.33 5.73 9.28
N ILE A 60 -6.46 6.15 9.86
CA ILE A 60 -7.78 6.12 9.21
C ILE A 60 -7.84 7.11 8.05
N ASP A 61 -7.21 8.27 8.20
CA ASP A 61 -7.28 9.37 7.22
C ASP A 61 -6.42 9.09 5.97
N GLU A 62 -5.36 8.29 6.13
CA GLU A 62 -4.41 7.94 5.08
C GLU A 62 -4.85 6.71 4.27
N ALA A 63 -5.66 5.85 4.89
CA ALA A 63 -6.09 4.57 4.32
C ALA A 63 -6.84 4.68 2.98
N PRO A 64 -7.73 5.64 2.69
CA PRO A 64 -8.45 5.71 1.42
C PRO A 64 -7.55 5.81 0.19
N ASN A 65 -6.47 6.60 0.28
CA ASN A 65 -5.52 6.79 -0.80
C ASN A 65 -4.67 5.53 -1.03
N LEU A 66 -4.26 4.87 0.07
CA LEU A 66 -3.54 3.60 0.00
C LEU A 66 -4.41 2.48 -0.56
N VAL A 67 -5.66 2.35 -0.13
CA VAL A 67 -6.62 1.36 -0.68
C VAL A 67 -6.78 1.55 -2.19
N THR A 68 -6.98 2.80 -2.63
CA THR A 68 -7.12 3.12 -4.06
C THR A 68 -5.86 2.72 -4.84
N THR A 69 -4.69 3.10 -4.34
CA THR A 69 -3.40 2.83 -4.98
C THR A 69 -3.12 1.33 -5.04
N LEU A 70 -3.32 0.61 -3.94
CA LEU A 70 -3.09 -0.84 -3.85
C LEU A 70 -4.04 -1.63 -4.76
N ILE A 71 -5.30 -1.21 -4.91
CA ILE A 71 -6.23 -1.82 -5.90
C ILE A 71 -5.72 -1.60 -7.32
N VAL A 72 -5.24 -0.40 -7.66
CA VAL A 72 -4.65 -0.14 -9.00
C VAL A 72 -3.37 -0.97 -9.21
N MET A 73 -2.59 -1.21 -8.16
CA MET A 73 -1.40 -2.07 -8.18
C MET A 73 -1.69 -3.55 -8.44
N LEU A 74 -2.94 -4.01 -8.31
CA LEU A 74 -3.33 -5.36 -8.75
C LEU A 74 -3.24 -5.55 -10.27
N THR A 75 -3.00 -4.47 -11.01
CA THR A 75 -2.70 -4.51 -12.45
C THR A 75 -1.19 -4.49 -12.74
N ASP A 76 -0.31 -4.60 -11.76
CA ASP A 76 1.15 -4.56 -12.00
C ASP A 76 1.61 -5.67 -12.97
N PRO A 77 2.53 -5.41 -13.92
CA PRO A 77 3.06 -6.45 -14.78
C PRO A 77 3.86 -7.54 -14.03
N ASN A 78 4.37 -7.24 -12.84
CA ASN A 78 5.12 -8.19 -12.03
C ASN A 78 4.19 -8.91 -11.03
N SER A 79 4.04 -10.23 -11.16
CA SER A 79 3.15 -11.02 -10.31
C SER A 79 3.52 -10.97 -8.82
N SER A 80 4.80 -10.92 -8.47
CA SER A 80 5.22 -10.78 -7.07
C SER A 80 4.87 -9.41 -6.48
N THR A 81 4.82 -8.36 -7.30
CA THR A 81 4.31 -7.05 -6.87
C THR A 81 2.81 -7.10 -6.64
N VAL A 82 2.04 -7.75 -7.54
CA VAL A 82 0.59 -7.97 -7.34
C VAL A 82 0.33 -8.71 -6.03
N GLN A 83 1.08 -9.78 -5.74
CA GLN A 83 0.95 -10.52 -4.49
C GLN A 83 1.22 -9.63 -3.26
N ALA A 84 2.33 -8.88 -3.26
CA ALA A 84 2.65 -7.98 -2.15
C ALA A 84 1.59 -6.88 -1.97
N SER A 85 1.07 -6.31 -3.04
CA SER A 85 -0.01 -5.32 -2.98
C SER A 85 -1.32 -5.90 -2.47
N TRP A 86 -1.64 -7.15 -2.81
CA TRP A 86 -2.81 -7.85 -2.28
C TRP A 86 -2.71 -8.09 -0.77
N GLU A 87 -1.56 -8.57 -0.30
CA GLU A 87 -1.30 -8.76 1.14
C GLU A 87 -1.34 -7.44 1.91
N ALA A 88 -0.76 -6.38 1.34
CA ALA A 88 -0.79 -5.03 1.91
C ALA A 88 -2.22 -4.48 1.99
N LEU A 89 -3.02 -4.65 0.94
CA LEU A 89 -4.43 -4.24 0.93
C LEU A 89 -5.22 -4.92 2.05
N GLY A 90 -4.97 -6.22 2.27
CA GLY A 90 -5.57 -6.95 3.38
C GLY A 90 -5.18 -6.38 4.76
N CYS A 91 -3.92 -5.98 4.94
CA CYS A 91 -3.46 -5.35 6.18
C CYS A 91 -4.07 -3.97 6.40
N VAL A 92 -4.12 -3.13 5.36
CA VAL A 92 -4.71 -1.78 5.42
C VAL A 92 -6.21 -1.86 5.73
N ILE A 93 -6.97 -2.71 5.03
CA ILE A 93 -8.40 -2.87 5.32
C ILE A 93 -8.60 -3.48 6.71
N GLY A 94 -7.75 -4.42 7.11
CA GLY A 94 -7.82 -5.11 8.40
C GLY A 94 -7.53 -4.23 9.61
N SER A 95 -6.84 -3.10 9.45
CA SER A 95 -6.58 -2.14 10.53
C SER A 95 -7.72 -1.14 10.74
N LEU A 96 -8.70 -1.08 9.82
CA LEU A 96 -9.81 -0.13 9.90
C LEU A 96 -10.96 -0.65 10.76
N PRO A 97 -11.63 0.22 11.54
CA PRO A 97 -12.89 -0.12 12.20
C PRO A 97 -13.94 -0.62 11.20
N LYS A 98 -14.71 -1.64 11.57
CA LYS A 98 -15.70 -2.24 10.67
C LYS A 98 -16.83 -1.27 10.32
N GLU A 99 -17.11 -0.34 11.21
CA GLU A 99 -18.14 0.69 11.13
C GLU A 99 -17.85 1.70 10.02
N ILE A 100 -16.57 1.92 9.67
CA ILE A 100 -16.17 2.85 8.62
C ILE A 100 -16.08 2.18 7.25
N LEU A 101 -15.95 0.85 7.17
CA LEU A 101 -15.82 0.14 5.88
C LEU A 101 -16.96 0.42 4.86
N PRO A 102 -18.23 0.64 5.26
CA PRO A 102 -19.28 1.03 4.31
C PRO A 102 -18.97 2.34 3.55
N THR A 103 -18.21 3.27 4.14
CA THR A 103 -17.84 4.53 3.48
C THR A 103 -16.86 4.32 2.32
N TYR A 104 -16.13 3.20 2.31
CA TYR A 104 -15.16 2.84 1.28
C TYR A 104 -15.79 2.28 0.00
N VAL A 105 -17.09 1.99 -0.03
CA VAL A 105 -17.76 1.37 -1.18
C VAL A 105 -17.53 2.18 -2.47
N LYS A 106 -17.63 3.50 -2.40
CA LYS A 106 -17.36 4.38 -3.54
C LYS A 106 -15.88 4.34 -3.92
N THR A 107 -14.98 4.51 -2.95
CA THR A 107 -13.52 4.47 -3.14
C THR A 107 -13.08 3.19 -3.84
N VAL A 108 -13.54 2.02 -3.38
CA VAL A 108 -13.22 0.72 -3.98
C VAL A 108 -13.77 0.61 -5.40
N ARG A 109 -15.01 1.04 -5.64
CA ARG A 109 -15.60 1.02 -7.00
C ARG A 109 -14.80 1.87 -7.97
N ASP A 110 -14.44 3.09 -7.58
CA ASP A 110 -13.70 4.03 -8.42
C ASP A 110 -12.27 3.52 -8.69
N ALA A 111 -11.63 2.94 -7.67
CA ALA A 111 -10.31 2.30 -7.79
C ALA A 111 -10.34 1.10 -8.75
N VAL A 112 -11.36 0.23 -8.66
CA VAL A 112 -11.54 -0.91 -9.57
C VAL A 112 -11.81 -0.44 -11.00
N SER A 113 -12.60 0.62 -11.21
CA SER A 113 -12.79 1.19 -12.55
C SER A 113 -11.46 1.70 -13.12
N THR A 114 -10.67 2.41 -12.30
CA THR A 114 -9.34 2.90 -12.67
C THR A 114 -8.39 1.75 -13.03
N ALA A 115 -8.36 0.69 -12.22
CA ALA A 115 -7.57 -0.50 -12.47
C ALA A 115 -7.98 -1.16 -13.80
N ARG A 116 -9.28 -1.37 -14.02
CA ARG A 116 -9.81 -1.92 -15.28
C ARG A 116 -9.41 -1.09 -16.49
N ASP A 117 -9.52 0.23 -16.40
CA ASP A 117 -9.21 1.13 -17.52
C ASP A 117 -7.69 1.22 -17.77
N LYS A 118 -6.86 1.06 -16.75
CA LYS A 118 -5.40 0.89 -16.88
C LYS A 118 -5.06 -0.42 -17.59
N GLU A 119 -5.68 -1.53 -17.19
CA GLU A 119 -5.46 -2.84 -17.81
C GLU A 119 -5.93 -2.87 -19.28
N ARG A 120 -7.08 -2.26 -19.58
CA ARG A 120 -7.58 -2.11 -20.97
C ARG A 120 -6.59 -1.37 -21.88
N ARG A 121 -5.91 -0.34 -21.35
CA ARG A 121 -4.92 0.44 -22.12
C ARG A 121 -3.67 -0.35 -22.46
N LYS A 122 -3.28 -1.35 -21.67
CA LYS A 122 -2.11 -2.20 -21.95
C LYS A 122 -2.32 -3.21 -23.08
N ARG A 123 -3.58 -3.53 -23.37
CA ARG A 123 -3.97 -4.51 -24.39
C ARG A 123 -4.18 -3.90 -25.78
N LYS A 124 -4.13 -2.56 -25.88
CA LYS A 124 -4.15 -1.83 -27.13
C LYS A 124 -2.71 -1.58 -27.57
#